data_AF-F0X8P6-F1
#
_entry.id   AF-F0X8P6-F1
#
_cell.length_a   1.000
_cell.length_b   1.000
_cell.length_c   1.000
_cell.angle_alpha   90.00
_cell.angle_beta   90.00
_cell.angle_gamma   90.00
#
_symmetry.space_group_name_H-M   'P 1'
#
loop_
_entity.id
_entity.type
_entity.pdbx_description
1 polymer ?
#
loop_
_entity_poly.entity_id
_entity_poly.type
_entity_poly.pdbx_seq_one_letter_code
_entity_poly.pdbx_strand_id
1 'polypeptide(L)'
;MAVWEVNGKIAIVTGAGSGINHHLTKRLLQSGCSVVMADLALRPEAEETLKEYPHPPVEAGAASAIFQRTDLVDWSQINLLWETTLKTFGHVNLLVNGAGLYEPPFSDFWNPPGVSPLAKDPTDAQVGMYKTYAVNTIAPVRLAQIAIEYWLRPENRVLGGNILWIASMAGYIHGLLTPFYYSSKAAVVSICKSLGSLNKIAGIRNAAICPGVVDTPIFHATYSRERVQADDLMLTVDELVDVAMSGIQDPKYGDGNIIEVFCGGTKEAHEVVVRDVPLEAIYNMEGLVGLAAGTHIITKQEAFEKQLTEKGLVFN
;
A
#
# COMPACT_ATOMS: atom_id res chain seq x y z
N MET A 1 -9.47 -21.48 0.13
CA MET A 1 -8.56 -21.28 1.27
C MET A 1 -9.38 -20.74 2.44
N ALA A 2 -8.90 -20.83 3.68
CA ALA A 2 -9.58 -20.24 4.84
C ALA A 2 -9.39 -18.71 4.86
N VAL A 3 -10.27 -18.01 5.59
CA VAL A 3 -10.16 -16.56 5.85
C VAL A 3 -8.84 -16.26 6.55
N TRP A 4 -8.16 -15.19 6.15
CA TRP A 4 -6.96 -14.70 6.85
C TRP A 4 -7.39 -13.86 8.06
N GLU A 5 -7.19 -14.38 9.26
CA GLU A 5 -7.62 -13.74 10.50
C GLU A 5 -6.68 -12.59 10.91
N VAL A 6 -7.27 -11.41 11.16
CA VAL A 6 -6.55 -10.21 11.64
C VAL A 6 -6.43 -10.17 13.17
N ASN A 7 -7.29 -10.89 13.90
CA ASN A 7 -7.28 -10.88 15.36
C ASN A 7 -5.95 -11.42 15.90
N GLY A 8 -5.35 -10.70 16.85
CA GLY A 8 -4.06 -11.01 17.44
C GLY A 8 -2.85 -10.77 16.52
N LYS A 9 -3.06 -10.20 15.32
CA LYS A 9 -1.99 -9.86 14.37
C LYS A 9 -1.44 -8.46 14.64
N ILE A 10 -0.24 -8.22 14.13
CA ILE A 10 0.42 -6.91 14.16
C ILE A 10 0.51 -6.33 12.75
N ALA A 11 0.02 -5.10 12.59
CA ALA A 11 0.06 -4.36 11.33
C ALA A 11 0.95 -3.12 11.42
N ILE A 12 1.70 -2.85 10.34
CA ILE A 12 2.26 -1.53 10.08
C ILE A 12 1.37 -0.86 9.03
N VAL A 13 0.87 0.34 9.33
CA VAL A 13 0.04 1.11 8.40
C VAL A 13 0.70 2.46 8.12
N THR A 14 1.13 2.68 6.88
CA THR A 14 1.68 3.98 6.45
C THR A 14 0.56 4.93 6.01
N GLY A 15 0.74 6.23 6.27
CA GLY A 15 -0.29 7.22 6.02
C GLY A 15 -1.45 7.16 7.03
N ALA A 16 -1.25 6.51 8.18
CA ALA A 16 -2.28 6.22 9.17
C ALA A 16 -2.76 7.44 9.98
N GLY A 17 -2.15 8.61 9.79
CA GLY A 17 -2.50 9.83 10.50
C GLY A 17 -3.77 10.52 9.99
N SER A 18 -4.33 10.07 8.86
CA SER A 18 -5.54 10.66 8.29
C SER A 18 -6.27 9.74 7.28
N GLY A 19 -7.51 10.11 6.96
CA GLY A 19 -8.26 9.57 5.82
C GLY A 19 -8.43 8.05 5.83
N ILE A 20 -8.24 7.44 4.66
CA ILE A 20 -8.46 6.00 4.41
C ILE A 20 -7.70 5.13 5.41
N ASN A 21 -6.41 5.40 5.58
CA ASN A 21 -5.55 4.53 6.37
C ASN A 21 -5.78 4.70 7.88
N HIS A 22 -6.24 5.88 8.33
CA HIS A 22 -6.70 6.06 9.70
C HIS A 22 -7.97 5.25 9.98
N HIS A 23 -8.97 5.30 9.10
CA HIS A 23 -10.18 4.49 9.25
C HIS A 23 -9.88 2.99 9.17
N LEU A 24 -8.99 2.57 8.25
CA LEU A 24 -8.53 1.19 8.17
C LEU A 24 -7.80 0.78 9.46
N THR A 25 -6.95 1.65 10.01
CA THR A 25 -6.29 1.43 11.31
C THR A 25 -7.33 1.20 12.42
N LYS A 26 -8.35 2.07 12.50
CA LYS A 26 -9.42 1.92 13.49
C LYS A 26 -10.16 0.60 13.32
N ARG A 27 -10.48 0.21 12.08
CA ARG A 27 -11.15 -1.07 11.80
C ARG A 27 -10.28 -2.28 12.15
N LEU A 28 -8.97 -2.23 11.90
CA LEU A 28 -8.02 -3.26 12.31
C LEU A 28 -7.97 -3.41 13.84
N LEU A 29 -7.88 -2.29 14.58
CA LEU A 29 -7.88 -2.26 16.04
C LEU A 29 -9.18 -2.85 16.61
N GLN A 30 -10.33 -2.45 16.07
CA GLN A 30 -11.64 -3.01 16.41
C GLN A 30 -11.73 -4.53 16.15
N SER A 31 -10.96 -5.03 15.19
CA SER A 31 -10.89 -6.46 14.83
C SER A 31 -9.83 -7.23 15.62
N GLY A 32 -9.21 -6.63 16.64
CA GLY A 32 -8.21 -7.28 17.48
C GLY A 32 -6.78 -7.25 16.91
N CYS A 33 -6.52 -6.50 15.85
CA CYS A 33 -5.18 -6.31 15.28
C CYS A 33 -4.49 -5.10 15.92
N SER A 34 -3.29 -5.28 16.48
CA SER A 34 -2.50 -4.15 16.98
C SER A 34 -1.79 -3.44 15.82
N VAL A 35 -1.67 -2.11 15.91
CA VAL A 35 -1.22 -1.29 14.77
C VAL A 35 -0.09 -0.34 15.15
N VAL A 36 0.98 -0.32 14.35
CA VAL A 36 1.93 0.78 14.30
C VAL A 36 1.47 1.77 13.25
N MET A 37 1.05 2.94 13.71
CA MET A 37 0.64 4.07 12.88
C MET A 37 1.90 4.81 12.42
N ALA A 38 2.20 4.75 11.12
CA ALA A 38 3.35 5.43 10.52
C ALA A 38 2.88 6.61 9.67
N ASP A 39 3.23 7.82 10.06
CA ASP A 39 2.91 9.04 9.33
C ASP A 39 3.87 10.18 9.70
N LEU A 40 3.83 11.30 8.98
CA LEU A 40 4.54 12.52 9.33
C LEU A 40 3.97 13.18 10.58
N ALA A 41 2.65 13.09 10.75
CA ALA A 41 1.89 13.64 11.86
C ALA A 41 0.52 12.94 11.96
N LEU A 42 -0.17 13.15 13.08
CA LEU A 42 -1.53 12.69 13.29
C LEU A 42 -2.50 13.87 13.23
N ARG A 43 -3.66 13.66 12.63
CA ARG A 43 -4.80 14.58 12.82
C ARG A 43 -5.51 14.27 14.15
N PRO A 44 -6.31 15.21 14.69
CA PRO A 44 -6.96 15.02 16.00
C PRO A 44 -7.74 13.70 16.14
N GLU A 45 -8.42 13.26 15.09
CA GLU A 45 -9.15 11.99 15.05
C GLU A 45 -8.24 10.75 15.21
N ALA A 46 -7.01 10.82 14.68
CA ALA A 46 -6.01 9.76 14.80
C ALA A 46 -5.32 9.78 16.17
N GLU A 47 -5.11 10.97 16.75
CA GLU A 47 -4.65 11.11 18.14
C GLU A 47 -5.66 10.52 19.13
N GLU A 48 -6.96 10.74 18.90
CA GLU A 48 -8.00 10.16 19.75
C GLU A 48 -8.03 8.63 19.67
N THR A 49 -7.80 8.08 18.48
CA THR A 49 -7.70 6.62 18.29
C THR A 49 -6.54 6.03 19.11
N LEU A 50 -5.40 6.72 19.22
CA LEU A 50 -4.30 6.25 20.09
C LEU A 50 -4.64 6.30 21.58
N LYS A 51 -5.49 7.24 22.01
CA LYS A 51 -5.96 7.28 23.40
C LYS A 51 -6.96 6.16 23.68
N GLU A 52 -7.80 5.82 22.70
CA GLU A 52 -8.75 4.71 22.77
C GLU A 52 -8.03 3.34 22.80
N TYR A 53 -6.91 3.22 22.08
CA TYR A 53 -6.11 1.99 21.98
C TYR A 53 -4.67 2.18 22.48
N PRO A 54 -4.45 2.46 23.78
CA PRO A 54 -3.12 2.74 24.31
C PRO A 54 -2.24 1.49 24.27
N HIS A 55 -0.92 1.70 24.16
CA HIS A 55 0.09 0.66 24.35
C HIS A 55 0.95 0.97 25.58
N PRO A 56 1.13 0.02 26.53
CA PRO A 56 0.53 -1.31 26.58
C PRO A 56 -1.01 -1.27 26.72
N PRO A 57 -1.75 -2.30 26.26
CA PRO A 57 -3.20 -2.33 26.33
C PRO A 57 -3.69 -2.42 27.78
N VAL A 58 -4.90 -1.90 28.02
CA VAL A 58 -5.55 -1.95 29.35
C VAL A 58 -5.86 -3.39 29.76
N GLU A 59 -6.36 -4.19 28.82
CA GLU A 59 -6.61 -5.61 28.99
C GLU A 59 -5.53 -6.44 28.30
N ALA A 60 -5.00 -7.45 29.01
CA ALA A 60 -3.97 -8.31 28.45
C ALA A 60 -4.49 -9.05 27.21
N GLY A 61 -3.78 -8.92 26.09
CA GLY A 61 -4.17 -9.53 24.82
C GLY A 61 -5.12 -8.68 23.97
N ALA A 62 -5.60 -7.54 24.46
CA ALA A 62 -6.35 -6.61 23.63
C ALA A 62 -5.43 -5.90 22.61
N ALA A 63 -6.02 -5.47 21.50
CA ALA A 63 -5.32 -4.68 20.50
C ALA A 63 -4.88 -3.34 21.08
N SER A 64 -3.70 -2.88 20.64
CA SER A 64 -3.16 -1.57 21.02
C SER A 64 -2.49 -0.92 19.82
N ALA A 65 -2.26 0.38 19.90
CA ALA A 65 -1.58 1.13 18.86
C ALA A 65 -0.45 1.99 19.43
N ILE A 66 0.57 2.20 18.60
CA ILE A 66 1.58 3.24 18.81
C ILE A 66 1.70 4.11 17.56
N PHE A 67 2.15 5.33 17.74
CA PHE A 67 2.57 6.19 16.63
C PHE A 67 4.09 6.22 16.53
N GLN A 68 4.58 5.99 15.31
CA GLN A 68 5.97 6.16 14.96
C GLN A 68 6.07 7.17 13.83
N ARG A 69 6.50 8.40 14.16
CA ARG A 69 6.73 9.44 13.15
C ARG A 69 7.71 8.90 12.10
N THR A 70 7.29 8.92 10.84
CA THR A 70 8.02 8.34 9.72
C THR A 70 7.87 9.22 8.47
N ASP A 71 8.95 9.87 8.04
CA ASP A 71 9.06 10.42 6.69
C ASP A 71 9.56 9.33 5.73
N LEU A 72 8.70 8.93 4.81
CA LEU A 72 8.99 7.87 3.84
C LEU A 72 10.07 8.23 2.83
N VAL A 73 10.45 9.51 2.70
CA VAL A 73 11.62 9.91 1.90
C VAL A 73 12.93 9.55 2.61
N ASP A 74 12.91 9.41 3.94
CA ASP A 74 14.06 9.09 4.78
C ASP A 74 14.12 7.60 5.11
N TRP A 75 15.01 6.87 4.44
CA TRP A 75 15.15 5.43 4.63
C TRP A 75 15.62 5.04 6.04
N SER A 76 16.29 5.93 6.77
CA SER A 76 16.64 5.67 8.16
C SER A 76 15.39 5.57 9.04
N GLN A 77 14.36 6.38 8.73
CA GLN A 77 13.08 6.33 9.43
C GLN A 77 12.25 5.10 9.04
N ILE A 78 12.36 4.61 7.80
CA ILE A 78 11.78 3.32 7.40
C ILE A 78 12.38 2.16 8.21
N ASN A 79 13.71 2.14 8.38
CA ASN A 79 14.37 1.12 9.20
C ASN A 79 13.94 1.24 10.67
N LEU A 80 13.91 2.46 11.22
CA LEU A 80 13.47 2.72 12.59
C LEU A 80 12.01 2.28 12.82
N LEU A 81 11.13 2.48 11.85
CA LEU A 81 9.74 2.01 11.90
C LEU A 81 9.68 0.48 12.09
N TRP A 82 10.46 -0.25 11.29
CA TRP A 82 10.52 -1.70 11.38
C TRP A 82 11.08 -2.18 12.73
N GLU A 83 12.21 -1.59 13.16
CA GLU A 83 12.84 -1.89 14.45
C GLU A 83 11.91 -1.62 15.63
N THR A 84 11.23 -0.47 15.61
CA THR A 84 10.28 -0.08 16.67
C THR A 84 9.11 -1.05 16.74
N THR A 85 8.61 -1.50 15.58
CA THR A 85 7.51 -2.47 15.52
C THR A 85 7.93 -3.79 16.17
N LEU A 86 9.09 -4.33 15.79
CA LEU A 86 9.61 -5.58 16.35
C LEU A 86 9.93 -5.45 17.84
N LYS A 87 10.49 -4.33 18.28
CA LYS A 87 10.78 -4.09 19.70
C LYS A 87 9.51 -4.04 20.56
N THR A 88 8.43 -3.48 20.01
CA THR A 88 7.18 -3.26 20.74
C THR A 88 6.29 -4.50 20.75
N PHE A 89 6.13 -5.16 19.61
CA PHE A 89 5.16 -6.24 19.42
C PHE A 89 5.79 -7.62 19.12
N GLY A 90 7.11 -7.68 18.93
CA GLY A 90 7.87 -8.91 18.68
C GLY A 90 7.81 -9.44 17.24
N HIS A 91 6.79 -9.09 16.47
CA HIS A 91 6.60 -9.58 15.10
C HIS A 91 5.73 -8.65 14.25
N VAL A 92 5.67 -8.91 12.94
CA VAL A 92 4.83 -8.20 11.96
C VAL A 92 4.09 -9.23 11.10
N ASN A 93 2.80 -9.04 10.87
CA ASN A 93 1.99 -9.92 10.02
C ASN A 93 1.44 -9.21 8.78
N LEU A 94 1.09 -7.93 8.92
CA LEU A 94 0.45 -7.14 7.87
C LEU A 94 1.24 -5.86 7.61
N LEU A 95 1.58 -5.62 6.34
CA LEU A 95 2.07 -4.33 5.88
C LEU A 95 1.01 -3.67 5.02
N VAL A 96 0.50 -2.52 5.45
CA VAL A 96 -0.36 -1.66 4.63
C VAL A 96 0.46 -0.50 4.10
N ASN A 97 0.76 -0.57 2.80
CA ASN A 97 1.35 0.52 2.04
C ASN A 97 0.27 1.53 1.66
N GLY A 98 -0.06 2.41 2.61
CA GLY A 98 -1.18 3.33 2.55
C GLY A 98 -0.82 4.78 2.20
N ALA A 99 0.39 5.23 2.55
CA ALA A 99 0.80 6.61 2.35
C ALA A 99 0.82 7.00 0.85
N GLY A 100 0.39 8.22 0.55
CA GLY A 100 0.40 8.73 -0.81
C GLY A 100 0.21 10.23 -0.92
N LEU A 101 0.69 10.80 -2.02
CA LEU A 101 0.54 12.18 -2.42
C LEU A 101 -0.23 12.25 -3.73
N TYR A 102 -1.24 13.12 -3.80
CA TYR A 102 -1.97 13.43 -5.03
C TYR A 102 -1.31 14.58 -5.78
N GLU A 103 -0.06 14.37 -6.21
CA GLU A 103 0.74 15.27 -7.05
C GLU A 103 0.62 16.77 -6.68
N PRO A 104 1.22 17.17 -5.54
CA PRO A 104 1.15 18.54 -5.06
C PRO A 104 2.08 19.48 -5.87
N PRO A 105 1.79 20.79 -5.93
CA PRO A 105 2.58 21.76 -6.73
C PRO A 105 4.08 21.82 -6.42
N PHE A 106 4.49 21.38 -5.23
CA PHE A 106 5.88 21.33 -4.84
C PHE A 106 6.66 20.13 -5.41
N SER A 107 5.94 19.15 -5.96
CA SER A 107 6.48 17.90 -6.51
C SER A 107 5.51 17.34 -7.57
N ASP A 108 5.34 18.07 -8.67
CA ASP A 108 4.48 17.67 -9.79
C ASP A 108 5.19 17.76 -11.15
N PHE A 109 4.53 17.24 -12.18
CA PHE A 109 5.05 17.23 -13.54
C PHE A 109 5.20 18.63 -14.15
N TRP A 110 4.33 19.57 -13.76
CA TRP A 110 4.21 20.89 -14.37
C TRP A 110 5.11 21.95 -13.75
N ASN A 111 5.71 21.64 -12.59
CA ASN A 111 6.58 22.52 -11.82
C ASN A 111 7.99 21.89 -11.66
N PRO A 112 8.81 21.89 -12.73
CA PRO A 112 10.14 21.29 -12.66
C PRO A 112 11.09 22.06 -11.72
N PRO A 113 11.92 21.35 -10.93
CA PRO A 113 12.95 21.94 -10.07
C PRO A 113 13.88 22.89 -10.82
N GLY A 114 14.18 24.04 -10.22
CA GLY A 114 15.09 25.04 -10.78
C GLY A 114 14.47 25.90 -11.89
N VAL A 115 13.22 25.62 -12.26
CA VAL A 115 12.45 26.40 -13.25
C VAL A 115 11.21 27.01 -12.61
N SER A 116 10.40 26.20 -11.91
CA SER A 116 9.21 26.70 -11.23
C SER A 116 9.52 27.16 -9.80
N PRO A 117 8.99 28.33 -9.35
CA PRO A 117 9.11 28.77 -7.96
C PRO A 117 8.26 27.94 -6.99
N LEU A 118 7.33 27.11 -7.50
CA LEU A 118 6.52 26.22 -6.67
C LEU A 118 7.26 24.93 -6.30
N ALA A 119 8.20 24.50 -7.15
CA ALA A 119 8.97 23.28 -6.97
C ALA A 119 9.81 23.32 -5.68
N LYS A 120 9.80 22.23 -4.92
CA LYS A 120 10.65 22.05 -3.73
C LYS A 120 11.53 20.82 -3.79
N ASP A 121 11.39 20.00 -4.82
CA ASP A 121 12.36 18.93 -5.07
C ASP A 121 13.73 19.55 -5.41
N PRO A 122 14.85 18.94 -4.99
CA PRO A 122 16.18 19.52 -5.19
C PRO A 122 16.56 19.59 -6.68
N THR A 123 17.31 20.63 -7.06
CA THR A 123 17.81 20.82 -8.43
C THR A 123 19.05 19.99 -8.75
N ASP A 124 19.77 19.53 -7.72
CA ASP A 124 21.11 18.95 -7.80
C ASP A 124 21.25 17.66 -6.97
N ALA A 125 20.13 17.01 -6.61
CA ALA A 125 20.16 15.84 -5.74
C ALA A 125 21.07 14.72 -6.31
N GLN A 126 21.96 14.19 -5.46
CA GLN A 126 22.84 13.06 -5.78
C GLN A 126 22.08 11.84 -6.33
N VAL A 127 20.79 11.72 -5.97
CA VAL A 127 19.79 10.94 -6.72
C VAL A 127 18.54 11.83 -6.87
N GLY A 128 18.35 12.43 -8.04
CA GLY A 128 17.19 13.25 -8.37
C GLY A 128 15.90 12.43 -8.38
N MET A 129 15.10 12.53 -7.31
CA MET A 129 13.80 11.88 -7.25
C MET A 129 12.75 12.85 -6.72
N TYR A 130 11.67 13.02 -7.48
CA TYR A 130 10.50 13.77 -7.04
C TYR A 130 9.89 13.12 -5.80
N LYS A 131 9.55 13.92 -4.78
CA LYS A 131 8.90 13.47 -3.56
C LYS A 131 7.63 12.65 -3.83
N THR A 132 6.88 12.96 -4.90
CA THR A 132 5.73 12.15 -5.33
C THR A 132 6.10 10.69 -5.60
N TYR A 133 7.17 10.40 -6.35
CA TYR A 133 7.63 9.01 -6.57
C TYR A 133 8.28 8.40 -5.32
N ALA A 134 9.00 9.22 -4.55
CA ALA A 134 9.62 8.77 -3.31
C ALA A 134 8.59 8.18 -2.35
N VAL A 135 7.48 8.89 -2.15
CA VAL A 135 6.39 8.50 -1.25
C VAL A 135 5.47 7.45 -1.88
N ASN A 136 5.02 7.65 -3.12
CA ASN A 136 4.01 6.79 -3.73
C ASN A 136 4.55 5.45 -4.22
N THR A 137 5.86 5.35 -4.50
CA THR A 137 6.45 4.18 -5.17
C THR A 137 7.63 3.63 -4.38
N ILE A 138 8.72 4.40 -4.24
CA ILE A 138 9.98 3.84 -3.74
C ILE A 138 9.89 3.39 -2.29
N ALA A 139 9.25 4.17 -1.42
CA ALA A 139 9.10 3.79 -0.02
C ALA A 139 8.19 2.55 0.18
N PRO A 140 7.01 2.43 -0.44
CA PRO A 140 6.21 1.20 -0.43
C PRO A 140 6.98 -0.03 -0.89
N VAL A 141 7.80 0.10 -1.95
CA VAL A 141 8.65 -0.98 -2.46
C VAL A 141 9.69 -1.37 -1.43
N ARG A 142 10.36 -0.39 -0.82
CA ARG A 142 11.36 -0.65 0.23
C ARG A 142 10.76 -1.36 1.44
N LEU A 143 9.58 -0.91 1.89
CA LEU A 143 8.84 -1.56 2.98
C LEU A 143 8.46 -2.99 2.64
N ALA A 144 7.95 -3.23 1.42
CA ALA A 144 7.63 -4.58 0.97
C ALA A 144 8.86 -5.48 0.87
N GLN A 145 10.01 -4.98 0.42
CA GLN A 145 11.27 -5.73 0.43
C GLN A 145 11.66 -6.16 1.85
N ILE A 146 11.60 -5.24 2.82
CA ILE A 146 11.89 -5.54 4.23
C ILE A 146 10.92 -6.59 4.76
N ALA A 147 9.62 -6.44 4.49
CA ALA A 147 8.60 -7.36 4.97
C ALA A 147 8.74 -8.77 4.37
N ILE A 148 8.96 -8.85 3.05
CA ILE A 148 9.16 -10.12 2.34
C ILE A 148 10.42 -10.81 2.85
N GLU A 149 11.53 -10.07 2.98
CA GLU A 149 12.78 -10.61 3.54
C GLU A 149 12.55 -11.16 4.94
N TYR A 150 11.91 -10.39 5.81
CA TYR A 150 11.58 -10.80 7.17
C TYR A 150 10.75 -12.08 7.21
N TRP A 151 9.67 -12.18 6.41
CA TRP A 151 8.79 -13.35 6.39
C TRP A 151 9.41 -14.59 5.71
N LEU A 152 10.38 -14.40 4.83
CA LEU A 152 11.10 -15.51 4.20
C LEU A 152 12.14 -16.15 5.13
N ARG A 153 12.51 -15.50 6.25
CA ARG A 153 13.42 -16.10 7.23
C ARG A 153 12.77 -17.33 7.90
N PRO A 154 13.53 -18.43 8.11
CA PRO A 154 12.98 -19.67 8.66
C PRO A 154 12.18 -19.49 9.96
N GLU A 155 12.65 -18.64 10.87
CA GLU A 155 12.02 -18.35 12.16
C GLU A 155 10.69 -17.59 12.06
N ASN A 156 10.46 -16.86 10.96
CA ASN A 156 9.27 -16.03 10.76
C ASN A 156 8.28 -16.62 9.75
N ARG A 157 8.68 -17.66 9.01
CA ARG A 157 7.87 -18.24 7.93
C ARG A 157 6.50 -18.73 8.39
N VAL A 158 6.40 -19.18 9.65
CA VAL A 158 5.15 -19.62 10.28
C VAL A 158 4.12 -18.49 10.41
N LEU A 159 4.55 -17.23 10.40
CA LEU A 159 3.65 -16.09 10.59
C LEU A 159 2.66 -15.93 9.43
N GLY A 160 3.10 -16.25 8.21
CA GLY A 160 2.37 -15.95 6.97
C GLY A 160 2.20 -14.44 6.78
N GLY A 161 2.86 -13.87 5.77
CA GLY A 161 2.82 -12.44 5.52
C GLY A 161 1.56 -11.99 4.77
N ASN A 162 1.20 -10.72 4.89
CA ASN A 162 0.18 -10.10 4.06
C ASN A 162 0.57 -8.65 3.72
N ILE A 163 0.50 -8.28 2.45
CA ILE A 163 0.78 -6.92 1.97
C ILE A 163 -0.47 -6.36 1.31
N LEU A 164 -1.02 -5.28 1.88
CA LEU A 164 -2.07 -4.51 1.25
C LEU A 164 -1.47 -3.24 0.64
N TRP A 165 -1.71 -3.02 -0.64
CA TRP A 165 -1.33 -1.79 -1.33
C TRP A 165 -2.55 -0.88 -1.49
N ILE A 166 -2.51 0.34 -0.98
CA ILE A 166 -3.52 1.35 -1.33
C ILE A 166 -3.04 2.09 -2.58
N ALA A 167 -3.42 1.55 -3.74
CA ALA A 167 -3.08 2.09 -5.05
C ALA A 167 -4.12 3.15 -5.47
N SER A 168 -4.66 3.03 -6.69
CA SER A 168 -5.72 3.86 -7.25
C SER A 168 -6.10 3.29 -8.62
N MET A 169 -7.32 3.57 -9.08
CA MET A 169 -7.66 3.38 -10.51
C MET A 169 -6.68 4.11 -11.43
N ALA A 170 -6.07 5.20 -10.97
CA ALA A 170 -4.97 5.91 -11.63
C ALA A 170 -3.74 5.05 -11.97
N GLY A 171 -3.67 3.80 -11.48
CA GLY A 171 -2.64 2.86 -11.91
C GLY A 171 -2.85 2.30 -13.32
N TYR A 172 -4.04 2.46 -13.90
CA TYR A 172 -4.36 1.94 -15.24
C TYR A 172 -5.33 2.82 -16.03
N ILE A 173 -5.92 3.86 -15.42
CA ILE A 173 -6.51 5.01 -16.14
C ILE A 173 -5.48 6.16 -16.18
N HIS A 174 -5.59 7.05 -17.17
CA HIS A 174 -4.58 8.09 -17.38
C HIS A 174 -5.24 9.44 -17.69
N GLY A 175 -4.59 10.53 -17.27
CA GLY A 175 -5.05 11.89 -17.49
C GLY A 175 -3.90 12.89 -17.43
N LEU A 176 -4.13 14.07 -18.02
CA LEU A 176 -3.10 15.11 -18.11
C LEU A 176 -2.88 15.86 -16.80
N LEU A 177 -3.88 15.87 -15.91
CA LEU A 177 -3.87 16.73 -14.72
C LEU A 177 -2.78 16.36 -13.71
N THR A 178 -2.52 15.05 -13.55
CA THR A 178 -1.56 14.53 -12.56
C THR A 178 -0.71 13.37 -13.10
N PRO A 179 0.21 13.61 -14.06
CA PRO A 179 1.01 12.56 -14.68
C PRO A 179 1.92 11.78 -13.72
N PHE A 180 2.54 12.44 -12.72
CA PHE A 180 3.34 11.76 -11.70
C PHE A 180 2.48 10.88 -10.81
N TYR A 181 1.27 11.31 -10.46
CA TYR A 181 0.35 10.48 -9.69
C TYR A 181 0.00 9.20 -10.45
N TYR A 182 -0.47 9.32 -11.71
CA TYR A 182 -0.83 8.17 -12.55
C TYR A 182 0.33 7.18 -12.68
N SER A 183 1.50 7.66 -13.11
CA SER A 183 2.68 6.79 -13.29
C SER A 183 3.20 6.19 -11.98
N SER A 184 3.14 6.91 -10.86
CA SER A 184 3.54 6.37 -9.55
C SER A 184 2.60 5.26 -9.06
N LYS A 185 1.29 5.38 -9.30
CA LYS A 185 0.30 4.35 -8.97
C LYS A 185 0.35 3.16 -9.92
N ALA A 186 0.68 3.39 -11.20
CA ALA A 186 0.90 2.32 -12.17
C ALA A 186 2.09 1.43 -11.75
N ALA A 187 3.15 2.04 -11.21
CA ALA A 187 4.28 1.29 -10.65
C ALA A 187 3.86 0.38 -9.48
N VAL A 188 3.03 0.87 -8.55
CA VAL A 188 2.51 0.07 -7.42
C VAL A 188 1.67 -1.10 -7.91
N VAL A 189 0.76 -0.86 -8.85
CA VAL A 189 -0.09 -1.90 -9.45
C VAL A 189 0.76 -2.98 -10.13
N SER A 190 1.76 -2.57 -10.91
CA SER A 190 2.66 -3.51 -11.57
C SER A 190 3.45 -4.35 -10.57
N ILE A 191 3.93 -3.76 -9.47
CA ILE A 191 4.69 -4.47 -8.44
C ILE A 191 3.81 -5.47 -7.70
N CYS A 192 2.57 -5.10 -7.35
CA CYS A 192 1.60 -6.03 -6.78
C CYS A 192 1.40 -7.26 -7.69
N LYS A 193 1.20 -7.05 -9.00
CA LYS A 193 1.09 -8.18 -9.95
C LYS A 193 2.36 -9.03 -10.00
N SER A 194 3.55 -8.42 -10.02
CA SER A 194 4.83 -9.15 -10.05
C SER A 194 5.05 -10.03 -8.82
N LEU A 195 4.43 -9.69 -7.69
CA LEU A 195 4.52 -10.44 -6.44
C LEU A 195 3.41 -11.49 -6.29
N GLY A 196 2.54 -11.69 -7.29
CA GLY A 196 1.36 -12.55 -7.19
C GLY A 196 1.65 -14.03 -6.86
N SER A 197 2.84 -14.54 -7.20
CA SER A 197 3.22 -15.93 -6.87
C SER A 197 3.64 -16.13 -5.41
N LEU A 198 3.85 -15.05 -4.63
CA LEU A 198 4.36 -15.13 -3.26
C LEU A 198 3.50 -15.99 -2.33
N ASN A 199 2.18 -15.97 -2.48
CA ASN A 199 1.29 -16.76 -1.63
C ASN A 199 1.52 -18.25 -1.88
N LYS A 200 1.62 -18.64 -3.15
CA LYS A 200 1.87 -20.02 -3.57
C LYS A 200 3.24 -20.53 -3.09
N ILE A 201 4.29 -19.71 -3.18
CA ILE A 201 5.67 -20.16 -2.91
C ILE A 201 6.12 -19.95 -1.45
N ALA A 202 5.53 -18.99 -0.75
CA ALA A 202 5.97 -18.57 0.58
C ALA A 202 4.82 -18.36 1.59
N GLY A 203 3.56 -18.51 1.21
CA GLY A 203 2.42 -18.21 2.08
C GLY A 203 2.27 -16.72 2.40
N ILE A 204 2.89 -15.85 1.59
CA ILE A 204 2.82 -14.39 1.73
C ILE A 204 1.77 -13.86 0.76
N ARG A 205 0.66 -13.36 1.30
CA ARG A 205 -0.43 -12.75 0.53
C ARG A 205 -0.04 -11.35 0.07
N ASN A 206 -0.52 -10.94 -1.10
CA ASN A 206 -0.51 -9.53 -1.48
C ASN A 206 -1.69 -9.17 -2.41
N ALA A 207 -2.27 -7.99 -2.21
CA ALA A 207 -3.33 -7.45 -3.06
C ALA A 207 -3.32 -5.92 -3.04
N ALA A 208 -3.75 -5.30 -4.14
CA ALA A 208 -3.89 -3.85 -4.22
C ALA A 208 -5.36 -3.45 -4.24
N ILE A 209 -5.72 -2.50 -3.39
CA ILE A 209 -6.99 -1.77 -3.50
C ILE A 209 -6.76 -0.58 -4.43
N CYS A 210 -7.63 -0.43 -5.42
CA CYS A 210 -7.58 0.63 -6.43
C CYS A 210 -8.85 1.48 -6.33
N PRO A 211 -8.88 2.48 -5.43
CA PRO A 211 -10.03 3.35 -5.30
C PRO A 211 -10.20 4.29 -6.48
N GLY A 212 -11.45 4.61 -6.79
CA GLY A 212 -11.89 5.83 -7.45
C GLY A 212 -11.81 7.04 -6.50
N VAL A 213 -12.72 8.00 -6.64
CA VAL A 213 -12.75 9.17 -5.75
C VAL A 213 -13.32 8.81 -4.39
N VAL A 214 -12.64 9.23 -3.32
CA VAL A 214 -13.02 8.97 -1.92
C VAL A 214 -12.97 10.29 -1.16
N ASP A 215 -14.02 10.60 -0.41
CA ASP A 215 -14.09 11.82 0.39
C ASP A 215 -13.07 11.77 1.55
N THR A 216 -11.92 12.42 1.36
CA THR A 216 -10.78 12.36 2.28
C THR A 216 -10.00 13.67 2.32
N PRO A 217 -9.23 13.91 3.39
CA PRO A 217 -8.43 15.12 3.53
C PRO A 217 -7.41 15.42 2.42
N ILE A 218 -7.07 14.44 1.57
CA ILE A 218 -6.13 14.65 0.45
C ILE A 218 -6.65 15.68 -0.55
N PHE A 219 -7.99 15.83 -0.66
CA PHE A 219 -8.64 16.83 -1.49
C PHE A 219 -8.88 18.16 -0.74
N HIS A 220 -8.69 18.20 0.57
CA HIS A 220 -8.87 19.41 1.37
C HIS A 220 -7.70 20.39 1.26
N ALA A 221 -6.61 20.06 0.57
CA ALA A 221 -5.56 21.02 0.26
C ALA A 221 -6.03 22.01 -0.80
N THR A 222 -5.65 23.29 -0.70
CA THR A 222 -6.12 24.35 -1.59
C THR A 222 -5.90 24.05 -3.07
N TYR A 223 -4.80 23.37 -3.42
CA TYR A 223 -4.47 22.97 -4.79
C TYR A 223 -5.25 21.75 -5.33
N SER A 224 -6.00 21.07 -4.46
CA SER A 224 -6.82 19.90 -4.81
C SER A 224 -8.32 20.13 -4.65
N ARG A 225 -8.74 21.13 -3.85
CA ARG A 225 -10.16 21.40 -3.52
C ARG A 225 -11.06 21.65 -4.72
N GLU A 226 -10.53 22.20 -5.80
CA GLU A 226 -11.31 22.46 -7.02
C GLU A 226 -11.45 21.21 -7.91
N ARG A 227 -10.69 20.15 -7.63
CA ARG A 227 -10.67 18.91 -8.42
C ARG A 227 -11.75 17.92 -8.00
N VAL A 228 -12.21 18.02 -6.76
CA VAL A 228 -13.27 17.19 -6.16
C VAL A 228 -14.08 18.10 -5.24
N GLN A 229 -15.37 18.23 -5.53
CA GLN A 229 -16.31 19.03 -4.74
C GLN A 229 -17.08 18.16 -3.76
N ALA A 230 -17.55 18.77 -2.67
CA ALA A 230 -18.26 18.05 -1.60
C ALA A 230 -19.56 17.37 -2.09
N ASP A 231 -20.11 17.83 -3.22
CA ASP A 231 -21.28 17.24 -3.83
C ASP A 231 -20.95 16.31 -5.00
N ASP A 232 -19.69 15.94 -5.26
CA ASP A 232 -19.37 14.95 -6.27
C ASP A 232 -19.82 13.53 -5.86
N LEU A 233 -20.02 12.66 -6.85
CA LEU A 233 -20.29 11.25 -6.61
C LEU A 233 -19.00 10.55 -6.16
N MET A 234 -18.92 10.15 -4.90
CA MET A 234 -17.71 9.64 -4.25
C MET A 234 -18.01 8.45 -3.36
N LEU A 235 -16.98 7.62 -3.12
CA LEU A 235 -17.02 6.64 -2.05
C LEU A 235 -16.93 7.33 -0.69
N THR A 236 -17.65 6.80 0.28
CA THR A 236 -17.33 7.06 1.69
C THR A 236 -16.04 6.31 2.07
N VAL A 237 -15.37 6.79 3.11
CA VAL A 237 -14.16 6.13 3.61
C VAL A 237 -14.48 4.72 4.14
N ASP A 238 -15.61 4.54 4.80
CA ASP A 238 -15.98 3.26 5.40
C ASP A 238 -16.29 2.18 4.34
N GLU A 239 -16.94 2.55 3.22
CA GLU A 239 -17.16 1.63 2.10
C GLU A 239 -15.84 1.13 1.50
N LEU A 240 -14.87 2.04 1.35
CA LEU A 240 -13.54 1.64 0.91
C LEU A 240 -12.84 0.74 1.94
N VAL A 241 -12.96 1.04 3.23
CA VAL A 241 -12.35 0.25 4.30
C VAL A 241 -12.95 -1.16 4.36
N ASP A 242 -14.24 -1.33 4.11
CA ASP A 242 -14.88 -2.65 4.01
C ASP A 242 -14.26 -3.51 2.89
N VAL A 243 -14.00 -2.88 1.73
CA VAL A 243 -13.30 -3.54 0.62
C VAL A 243 -11.84 -3.82 0.95
N ALA A 244 -11.15 -2.90 1.63
CA ALA A 244 -9.78 -3.10 2.08
C ALA A 244 -9.64 -4.27 3.07
N MET A 245 -10.55 -4.37 4.05
CA MET A 245 -10.62 -5.52 4.96
C MET A 245 -10.89 -6.82 4.21
N SER A 246 -11.78 -6.78 3.21
CA SER A 246 -12.01 -7.94 2.33
C SER A 246 -10.74 -8.33 1.56
N GLY A 247 -9.98 -7.36 1.03
CA GLY A 247 -8.68 -7.60 0.37
C GLY A 247 -7.65 -8.26 1.29
N ILE A 248 -7.67 -7.92 2.59
CA ILE A 248 -6.82 -8.55 3.60
C ILE A 248 -7.27 -9.99 3.87
N GLN A 249 -8.55 -10.19 4.15
CA GLN A 249 -9.07 -11.41 4.80
C GLN A 249 -9.62 -12.47 3.84
N ASP A 250 -10.26 -12.05 2.74
CA ASP A 250 -10.98 -12.96 1.85
C ASP A 250 -9.98 -13.87 1.09
N PRO A 251 -10.14 -15.20 1.16
CA PRO A 251 -9.26 -16.15 0.48
C PRO A 251 -9.28 -16.07 -1.05
N LYS A 252 -10.26 -15.39 -1.66
CA LYS A 252 -10.26 -15.15 -3.11
C LYS A 252 -9.21 -14.13 -3.56
N TYR A 253 -8.69 -13.33 -2.62
CA TYR A 253 -7.62 -12.37 -2.84
C TYR A 253 -6.31 -12.87 -2.23
N GLY A 254 -5.21 -12.17 -2.54
CA GLY A 254 -3.89 -12.42 -1.97
C GLY A 254 -2.84 -12.93 -2.96
N ASP A 255 -3.22 -13.11 -4.23
CA ASP A 255 -2.36 -13.62 -5.29
C ASP A 255 -1.99 -12.53 -6.30
N GLY A 256 -1.81 -11.29 -5.83
CA GLY A 256 -1.54 -10.11 -6.67
C GLY A 256 -2.80 -9.53 -7.33
N ASN A 257 -3.97 -9.70 -6.71
CA ASN A 257 -5.24 -9.18 -7.20
C ASN A 257 -5.25 -7.64 -7.22
N ILE A 258 -5.95 -7.06 -8.21
CA ILE A 258 -6.10 -5.61 -8.37
C ILE A 258 -7.58 -5.30 -8.17
N ILE A 259 -7.93 -4.92 -6.95
CA ILE A 259 -9.31 -4.79 -6.50
C ILE A 259 -9.74 -3.34 -6.74
N GLU A 260 -10.44 -3.12 -7.84
CA GLU A 260 -11.03 -1.83 -8.14
C GLU A 260 -12.27 -1.61 -7.27
N VAL A 261 -12.40 -0.40 -6.74
CA VAL A 261 -13.60 0.06 -6.05
C VAL A 261 -13.89 1.51 -6.38
N PHE A 262 -15.11 1.81 -6.80
CA PHE A 262 -15.54 3.19 -7.09
C PHE A 262 -17.05 3.34 -6.89
N CYS A 263 -17.49 4.58 -6.77
CA CYS A 263 -18.90 4.91 -6.72
C CYS A 263 -19.46 5.02 -8.15
N GLY A 264 -20.39 4.12 -8.49
CA GLY A 264 -21.17 4.14 -9.73
C GLY A 264 -22.57 4.73 -9.53
N GLY A 265 -23.32 4.88 -10.63
CA GLY A 265 -24.71 5.34 -10.61
C GLY A 265 -24.88 6.85 -10.61
N THR A 266 -25.89 7.34 -9.87
CA THR A 266 -26.19 8.78 -9.68
C THR A 266 -26.25 9.11 -8.18
N LYS A 267 -26.40 10.38 -7.81
CA LYS A 267 -26.55 10.78 -6.40
C LYS A 267 -27.75 10.10 -5.72
N GLU A 268 -28.83 9.89 -6.47
CA GLU A 268 -30.07 9.26 -6.00
C GLU A 268 -30.02 7.72 -6.03
N ALA A 269 -29.08 7.16 -6.81
CA ALA A 269 -28.89 5.73 -6.99
C ALA A 269 -27.40 5.39 -6.78
N HIS A 270 -26.94 5.57 -5.53
CA HIS A 270 -25.56 5.32 -5.09
C HIS A 270 -25.24 3.82 -5.12
N GLU A 271 -24.22 3.42 -5.88
CA GLU A 271 -23.78 2.03 -6.00
C GLU A 271 -22.27 1.89 -5.79
N VAL A 272 -21.85 1.03 -4.86
CA VAL A 272 -20.43 0.68 -4.69
C VAL A 272 -20.09 -0.48 -5.63
N VAL A 273 -19.27 -0.20 -6.64
CA VAL A 273 -18.83 -1.20 -7.62
C VAL A 273 -17.48 -1.76 -7.20
N VAL A 274 -17.37 -3.09 -7.09
CA VAL A 274 -16.13 -3.79 -6.75
C VAL A 274 -15.81 -4.86 -7.79
N ARG A 275 -14.59 -4.88 -8.35
CA ARG A 275 -14.15 -5.91 -9.30
C ARG A 275 -12.66 -6.21 -9.20
N ASP A 276 -12.26 -7.44 -9.51
CA ASP A 276 -10.84 -7.78 -9.74
C ASP A 276 -10.47 -7.46 -11.19
N VAL A 277 -9.41 -6.66 -11.38
CA VAL A 277 -8.94 -6.22 -12.69
C VAL A 277 -7.77 -7.13 -13.10
N PRO A 278 -7.93 -7.97 -14.14
CA PRO A 278 -6.92 -8.95 -14.50
C PRO A 278 -5.60 -8.30 -14.98
N LEU A 279 -5.68 -7.08 -15.55
CA LEU A 279 -4.59 -6.39 -16.25
C LEU A 279 -3.93 -7.30 -17.29
N GLU A 280 -4.55 -7.40 -18.45
CA GLU A 280 -4.00 -8.15 -19.56
C GLU A 280 -2.67 -7.53 -20.00
N ALA A 281 -1.67 -8.38 -20.23
CA ALA A 281 -0.45 -7.94 -20.88
C ALA A 281 -0.81 -7.39 -22.27
N ILE A 282 -0.21 -6.26 -22.65
CA ILE A 282 -0.38 -5.67 -23.99
C ILE A 282 0.07 -6.66 -25.09
N TYR A 283 0.86 -7.67 -24.72
CA TYR A 283 1.31 -8.75 -25.60
C TYR A 283 0.46 -10.00 -25.42
N ASN A 284 0.10 -10.65 -26.53
CA ASN A 284 -0.52 -11.98 -26.51
C ASN A 284 0.46 -12.99 -25.87
N MET A 285 0.15 -13.44 -24.65
CA MET A 285 0.97 -14.41 -23.93
C MET A 285 1.01 -15.79 -24.61
N GLU A 286 -0.02 -16.17 -25.37
CA GLU A 286 0.00 -17.39 -26.20
C GLU A 286 0.97 -17.26 -27.39
N GLY A 287 1.26 -16.03 -27.84
CA GLY A 287 2.28 -15.74 -28.87
C GLY A 287 3.71 -15.61 -28.31
N LEU A 288 3.86 -15.49 -26.99
CA LEU A 288 5.15 -15.40 -26.29
C LEU A 288 5.77 -16.76 -25.96
N VAL A 289 5.20 -17.86 -26.47
CA VAL A 289 5.81 -19.20 -26.42
C VAL A 289 7.26 -19.16 -26.94
N GLY A 290 7.59 -18.28 -27.90
CA GLY A 290 8.97 -18.06 -28.36
C GLY A 290 9.93 -17.46 -27.31
N LEU A 291 9.43 -16.66 -26.37
CA LEU A 291 10.21 -16.13 -25.24
C LEU A 291 10.58 -17.27 -24.27
N ALA A 292 9.67 -18.22 -24.08
CA ALA A 292 9.88 -19.42 -23.27
C ALA A 292 10.68 -20.52 -23.99
N ALA A 293 10.50 -20.66 -25.31
CA ALA A 293 11.04 -21.76 -26.13
C ALA A 293 12.47 -21.54 -26.66
N GLY A 294 13.23 -20.63 -26.06
CA GLY A 294 14.60 -20.33 -26.49
C GLY A 294 15.38 -19.36 -25.64
N THR A 295 14.80 -18.82 -24.56
CA THR A 295 15.52 -17.94 -23.63
C THR A 295 15.55 -18.53 -22.22
N HIS A 296 16.62 -18.27 -21.49
CA HIS A 296 16.77 -18.74 -20.10
C HIS A 296 15.92 -17.96 -19.09
N ILE A 297 15.04 -17.04 -19.54
CA ILE A 297 14.29 -16.13 -18.67
C ILE A 297 13.30 -16.91 -17.80
N ILE A 298 12.50 -17.82 -18.40
CA ILE A 298 11.51 -18.61 -17.65
C ILE A 298 12.19 -19.61 -16.70
N THR A 299 13.22 -20.32 -17.17
CA THR A 299 13.98 -21.25 -16.32
C THR A 299 14.65 -20.54 -15.15
N LYS A 300 15.15 -19.31 -15.35
CA LYS A 300 15.71 -18.50 -14.24
C LYS A 300 14.63 -18.00 -13.27
N GLN A 301 13.45 -17.64 -13.76
CA GLN A 301 12.31 -17.29 -12.91
C GLN A 301 11.89 -18.46 -12.02
N GLU A 302 11.72 -19.66 -12.60
CA GLU A 302 11.39 -20.87 -11.84
C GLU A 302 12.49 -21.25 -10.83
N ALA A 303 13.77 -21.12 -11.22
CA ALA A 303 14.90 -21.36 -10.33
C ALA A 303 14.94 -20.35 -9.17
N PHE A 304 14.63 -19.08 -9.43
CA PHE A 304 14.52 -18.05 -8.40
C PHE A 304 13.36 -18.33 -7.44
N GLU A 305 12.18 -18.69 -7.95
CA GLU A 305 11.03 -19.09 -7.11
C GLU A 305 11.35 -20.30 -6.23
N LYS A 306 12.06 -21.30 -6.77
CA LYS A 306 12.54 -22.45 -6.01
C LYS A 306 13.54 -22.03 -4.93
N GLN A 307 14.51 -21.16 -5.25
CA GLN A 307 15.46 -20.64 -4.28
C GLN A 307 14.75 -19.88 -3.14
N LEU A 308 13.80 -19.00 -3.46
CA LEU A 308 12.99 -18.29 -2.47
C LEU A 308 12.26 -19.26 -1.55
N THR A 309 11.69 -20.34 -2.12
CA THR A 309 10.95 -21.36 -1.37
C THR A 309 11.85 -22.17 -0.43
N GLU A 310 13.05 -22.54 -0.86
CA GLU A 310 13.93 -23.45 -0.11
C GLU A 310 14.84 -22.73 0.88
N LYS A 311 15.34 -21.54 0.52
CA LYS A 311 16.44 -20.87 1.22
C LYS A 311 16.13 -19.43 1.66
N GLY A 312 14.98 -18.87 1.28
CA GLY A 312 14.69 -17.46 1.46
C GLY A 312 15.52 -16.56 0.52
N LEU A 313 15.66 -15.28 0.87
CA LEU A 313 16.52 -14.34 0.12
C LEU A 313 17.99 -14.58 0.47
N VAL A 314 18.76 -15.13 -0.48
CA VAL A 314 20.20 -15.32 -0.36
C VAL A 314 20.87 -14.67 -1.58
N PHE A 315 21.72 -13.69 -1.35
CA PHE A 315 22.59 -13.13 -2.39
C PHE A 315 23.87 -13.99 -2.45
N ASN A 316 24.16 -14.58 -3.62
CA ASN A 316 25.45 -15.22 -3.90
C ASN A 316 26.47 -14.18 -4.33
#